data_AF-X1J1B9-F1
#
_entry.id   AF-X1J1B9-F1
#
_cell.length_a   1.000
_cell.length_b   1.000
_cell.length_c   1.000
_cell.angle_alpha   90.00
_cell.angle_beta   90.00
_cell.angle_gamma   90.00
#
_symmetry.space_group_name_H-M   'P 1'
#
loop_
_entity.id
_entity.type
_entity.pdbx_description
1 polymer ?
#
loop_
_entity_poly.entity_id
_entity_poly.type
_entity_poly.pdbx_seq_one_letter_code
_entity_poly.pdbx_strand_id
1 'polypeptide(L)'
;MKMRRKVIKMKSSTKSKIIFLIALGILFTLSPMITVNLSFIAGNNNKSSKYNNDINLDNKNLKISAVSEKIHIINNSGWVAFKNAGNCTGEGTYSDPYVIEDLVIDGGGSGSCIWIENSSVYFRIEKCSVSYSSIGIRLSNVNNSLIITNNCSPHYYGIYLSECNNNTISGNIANNNGFGIYLYDSNNNTIS
;
A
#
# COMPACT_ATOMS: atom_id res chain seq x y z
N MET A 1 21.04 63.98 -5.82
CA MET A 1 19.57 64.13 -6.00
C MET A 1 18.90 62.84 -5.55
N LYS A 2 18.29 62.81 -4.35
CA LYS A 2 17.76 61.58 -3.70
C LYS A 2 16.25 61.47 -3.98
N MET A 3 15.84 60.67 -4.97
CA MET A 3 14.41 60.45 -5.25
C MET A 3 13.81 59.50 -4.21
N ARG A 4 12.78 59.98 -3.49
CA ARG A 4 11.93 59.12 -2.63
C ARG A 4 10.76 58.59 -3.48
N ARG A 5 10.65 57.27 -3.63
CA ARG A 5 9.47 56.62 -4.23
C ARG A 5 8.35 56.52 -3.19
N LYS A 6 7.17 57.02 -3.53
CA LYS A 6 5.94 56.99 -2.72
C LYS A 6 5.24 55.64 -2.96
N VAL A 7 5.05 54.84 -1.92
CA VAL A 7 4.34 53.55 -2.02
C VAL A 7 2.86 53.78 -1.71
N ILE A 8 1.98 53.44 -2.64
CA ILE A 8 0.52 53.49 -2.47
C ILE A 8 0.05 52.12 -1.98
N LYS A 9 -0.56 52.04 -0.79
CA LYS A 9 -1.25 50.82 -0.31
C LYS A 9 -2.72 50.87 -0.74
N MET A 10 -3.14 49.94 -1.59
CA MET A 10 -4.55 49.74 -1.93
C MET A 10 -5.28 48.98 -0.82
N LYS A 11 -6.45 49.49 -0.42
CA LYS A 11 -7.32 48.90 0.61
C LYS A 11 -8.32 47.96 -0.06
N SER A 12 -8.24 46.66 0.25
CA SER A 12 -9.19 45.63 -0.21
C SER A 12 -10.56 45.79 0.46
N SER A 13 -11.65 45.76 -0.31
CA SER A 13 -13.02 45.91 0.19
C SER A 13 -13.69 44.55 0.46
N THR A 14 -14.45 44.45 1.55
CA THR A 14 -15.03 43.21 2.08
C THR A 14 -15.99 42.50 1.12
N LYS A 15 -16.60 43.23 0.18
CA LYS A 15 -17.46 42.65 -0.88
C LYS A 15 -16.68 41.74 -1.85
N SER A 16 -15.40 42.03 -2.10
CA SER A 16 -14.55 41.21 -2.99
C SER A 16 -14.22 39.85 -2.37
N LYS A 17 -14.13 39.77 -1.04
CA LYS A 17 -13.81 38.52 -0.33
C LYS A 17 -14.97 37.53 -0.32
N ILE A 18 -16.21 38.02 -0.26
CA ILE A 18 -17.42 37.17 -0.26
C ILE A 18 -17.67 36.56 -1.65
N ILE A 19 -17.46 37.35 -2.72
CA ILE A 19 -17.57 36.85 -4.10
C ILE A 19 -16.51 35.76 -4.38
N PHE A 20 -15.30 35.91 -3.83
CA PHE A 20 -14.23 34.91 -3.98
C PHE A 20 -14.55 33.57 -3.28
N LEU A 21 -15.21 33.61 -2.11
CA LEU A 21 -15.60 32.41 -1.37
C LEU A 21 -16.75 31.64 -2.02
N ILE A 22 -17.73 32.33 -2.61
CA ILE A 22 -18.84 31.69 -3.32
C ILE A 22 -18.35 31.04 -4.63
N ALA A 23 -17.40 31.68 -5.33
CA ALA A 23 -16.79 31.11 -6.54
C ALA A 23 -15.96 29.83 -6.27
N LEU A 24 -15.31 29.72 -5.11
CA LEU A 24 -14.53 28.54 -4.72
C LEU A 24 -15.43 27.34 -4.35
N GLY A 25 -16.61 27.59 -3.78
CA GLY A 25 -17.57 26.55 -3.40
C GLY A 25 -18.28 25.87 -4.58
N ILE A 26 -18.44 26.57 -5.71
CA ILE A 26 -19.07 26.03 -6.93
C ILE A 26 -18.07 25.18 -7.74
N LEU A 27 -16.76 25.41 -7.60
CA LEU A 27 -15.73 24.67 -8.33
C LEU A 27 -15.58 23.21 -7.86
N PHE A 28 -16.05 22.88 -6.65
CA PHE A 28 -15.95 21.53 -6.08
C PHE A 28 -17.16 20.63 -6.36
N THR A 29 -18.28 21.16 -6.88
CA THR A 29 -19.50 20.36 -7.13
C THR A 29 -19.69 19.95 -8.59
N LEU A 30 -18.79 20.38 -9.49
CA LEU A 30 -18.82 20.06 -10.92
C LEU A 30 -17.47 19.59 -11.47
N SER A 31 -16.71 18.85 -10.65
CA SER A 31 -15.63 18.03 -11.19
C SER A 31 -16.26 16.90 -12.01
N PRO A 32 -16.00 16.80 -13.33
CA PRO A 32 -16.35 15.58 -14.04
C PRO A 32 -15.51 14.44 -13.45
N MET A 33 -16.18 13.36 -13.03
CA MET A 33 -15.55 12.08 -12.74
C MET A 33 -14.79 11.65 -13.99
N ILE A 34 -13.47 11.86 -14.01
CA ILE A 34 -12.61 11.35 -15.07
C ILE A 34 -12.58 9.83 -14.92
N THR A 35 -13.41 9.14 -15.70
CA THR A 35 -13.29 7.70 -15.90
C THR A 35 -12.16 7.49 -16.88
N VAL A 36 -11.03 6.97 -16.41
CA VAL A 36 -9.91 6.59 -17.31
C VAL A 36 -10.28 5.26 -17.94
N ASN A 37 -10.77 5.28 -19.17
CA ASN A 37 -10.95 4.09 -20.00
C ASN A 37 -9.63 3.85 -20.76
N LEU A 38 -8.86 2.85 -20.34
CA LEU A 38 -7.57 2.54 -20.94
C LEU A 38 -7.75 1.55 -22.09
N SER A 39 -8.18 2.03 -23.26
CA SER A 39 -8.10 1.24 -24.49
C SER A 39 -6.70 1.37 -25.08
N PHE A 40 -5.89 0.32 -24.99
CA PHE A 40 -4.65 0.19 -25.74
C PHE A 40 -4.96 0.13 -27.24
N ILE A 41 -4.59 1.16 -28.00
CA ILE A 41 -4.48 1.08 -29.45
C ILE A 41 -3.01 1.30 -29.81
N ALA A 42 -2.31 0.18 -30.01
CA ALA A 42 -1.02 0.18 -30.64
C ALA A 42 -1.18 0.42 -32.15
N GLY A 43 -0.60 1.53 -32.62
CA GLY A 43 0.07 1.67 -33.90
C GLY A 43 -0.75 1.61 -35.20
N ASN A 44 -0.98 2.77 -35.82
CA ASN A 44 -0.66 2.93 -37.24
C ASN A 44 -0.43 4.40 -37.66
N ASN A 45 0.85 4.77 -37.77
CA ASN A 45 1.52 5.61 -38.77
C ASN A 45 1.00 7.00 -39.21
N ASN A 46 1.94 7.96 -39.02
CA ASN A 46 2.27 9.13 -39.87
C ASN A 46 1.61 10.49 -39.59
N LYS A 47 2.27 11.32 -38.78
CA LYS A 47 2.99 12.55 -39.22
C LYS A 47 3.49 13.36 -38.01
N SER A 48 4.74 13.77 -38.10
CA SER A 48 5.49 14.48 -37.07
C SER A 48 5.01 15.90 -36.82
N SER A 49 5.05 16.33 -35.56
CA SER A 49 5.45 17.69 -35.21
C SER A 49 6.13 17.71 -33.84
N LYS A 50 7.29 18.36 -33.83
CA LYS A 50 8.25 18.60 -32.74
C LYS A 50 7.60 18.92 -31.38
N TYR A 51 7.71 17.99 -30.44
CA TYR A 51 8.01 18.30 -29.04
C TYR A 51 9.00 17.22 -28.56
N ASN A 52 10.29 17.53 -28.61
CA ASN A 52 11.29 16.77 -27.86
C ASN A 52 11.11 17.13 -26.39
N ASN A 53 10.21 16.43 -25.72
CA ASN A 53 10.47 16.05 -24.34
C ASN A 53 11.10 14.67 -24.46
N ASP A 54 12.42 14.62 -24.55
CA ASP A 54 13.16 13.41 -24.23
C ASP A 54 12.81 13.09 -22.77
N ILE A 55 11.71 12.36 -22.56
CA ILE A 55 11.56 11.58 -21.34
C ILE A 55 12.66 10.56 -21.47
N ASN A 56 13.84 10.91 -20.95
CA ASN A 56 14.85 9.94 -20.66
C ASN A 56 14.33 9.10 -19.50
N LEU A 57 13.38 8.21 -19.81
CA LEU A 57 13.06 7.09 -18.98
C LEU A 57 14.27 6.18 -19.14
N ASP A 58 15.33 6.47 -18.37
CA ASP A 58 16.32 5.48 -18.03
C ASP A 58 15.53 4.36 -17.34
N ASN A 59 14.95 3.46 -18.15
CA ASN A 59 14.15 2.30 -17.76
C ASN A 59 15.03 1.24 -17.08
N LYS A 60 16.11 1.70 -16.45
CA LYS A 60 17.20 0.89 -15.96
C LYS A 60 17.04 0.55 -14.49
N ASN A 61 16.08 1.13 -13.75
CA ASN A 61 15.88 0.86 -12.32
C ASN A 61 14.43 1.02 -11.79
N LEU A 62 13.38 0.96 -12.62
CA LEU A 62 12.01 0.84 -12.07
C LEU A 62 11.83 -0.59 -11.56
N LYS A 63 12.09 -0.82 -10.27
CA LYS A 63 11.73 -2.07 -9.60
C LYS A 63 10.20 -2.12 -9.50
N ILE A 64 9.58 -2.97 -10.29
CA ILE A 64 8.14 -3.24 -10.22
C ILE A 64 7.95 -4.42 -9.27
N SER A 65 7.10 -4.25 -8.27
CA SER A 65 6.69 -5.31 -7.34
C SER A 65 6.09 -6.50 -8.09
N ALA A 66 6.34 -7.73 -7.62
CA ALA A 66 5.78 -8.92 -8.24
C ALA A 66 4.28 -9.04 -7.92
N VAL A 67 3.49 -9.53 -8.87
CA VAL A 67 2.07 -9.85 -8.62
C VAL A 67 1.97 -11.29 -8.14
N SER A 68 1.20 -11.53 -7.09
CA SER A 68 0.97 -12.86 -6.54
C SER A 68 -0.52 -13.11 -6.33
N GLU A 69 -0.92 -14.37 -6.46
CA GLU A 69 -2.20 -14.85 -5.93
C GLU A 69 -2.22 -14.79 -4.40
N LYS A 70 -3.39 -15.10 -3.82
CA LYS A 70 -3.56 -15.22 -2.37
C LYS A 70 -2.59 -16.24 -1.79
N ILE A 71 -2.08 -15.93 -0.61
CA ILE A 71 -1.13 -16.77 0.10
C ILE A 71 -1.83 -17.40 1.29
N HIS A 72 -1.81 -18.73 1.35
CA HIS A 72 -2.22 -19.47 2.53
C HIS A 72 -1.15 -20.49 2.90
N ILE A 73 -0.59 -20.36 4.10
CA ILE A 73 0.45 -21.25 4.60
C ILE A 73 -0.04 -21.88 5.90
N ILE A 74 -0.10 -23.21 5.89
CA ILE A 74 -0.60 -24.03 6.99
C ILE A 74 0.59 -24.81 7.58
N ASN A 75 0.81 -24.66 8.88
CA ASN A 75 1.87 -25.33 9.64
C ASN A 75 3.30 -25.00 9.17
N ASN A 76 4.28 -25.48 9.94
CA ASN A 76 5.71 -25.31 9.63
C ASN A 76 6.10 -25.96 8.28
N SER A 77 5.47 -27.07 7.88
CA SER A 77 5.74 -27.75 6.60
C SER A 77 5.23 -26.97 5.39
N GLY A 78 4.17 -26.16 5.54
CA GLY A 78 3.63 -25.35 4.45
C GLY A 78 4.65 -24.35 3.92
N TRP A 79 5.49 -23.80 4.80
CA TRP A 79 6.56 -22.89 4.41
C TRP A 79 7.61 -23.54 3.52
N VAL A 80 7.95 -24.80 3.78
CA VAL A 80 8.93 -25.55 2.96
C VAL A 80 8.39 -25.72 1.54
N ALA A 81 7.13 -26.12 1.40
CA ALA A 81 6.48 -26.22 0.10
C ALA A 81 6.42 -24.87 -0.62
N PHE A 82 6.12 -23.79 0.11
CA PHE A 82 6.03 -22.45 -0.43
C PHE A 82 7.39 -21.93 -0.95
N LYS A 83 8.48 -22.15 -0.20
CA LYS A 83 9.85 -21.81 -0.63
C LYS A 83 10.31 -22.66 -1.81
N ASN A 84 10.03 -23.96 -1.80
CA ASN A 84 10.40 -24.85 -2.90
C ASN A 84 9.68 -24.53 -4.21
N ALA A 85 8.48 -23.95 -4.13
CA ALA A 85 7.76 -23.42 -5.28
C ALA A 85 8.32 -22.06 -5.79
N GLY A 86 9.31 -21.48 -5.10
CA GLY A 86 9.92 -20.20 -5.47
C GLY A 86 9.11 -18.97 -5.05
N ASN A 87 8.12 -19.13 -4.18
CA ASN A 87 7.20 -18.05 -3.81
C ASN A 87 7.69 -17.19 -2.64
N CYS A 88 8.76 -17.60 -1.97
CA CYS A 88 9.44 -16.82 -0.94
C CYS A 88 10.93 -17.11 -0.92
N THR A 89 11.69 -16.27 -0.22
CA THR A 89 13.14 -16.38 -0.09
C THR A 89 13.55 -16.76 1.34
N GLY A 90 14.84 -16.66 1.66
CA GLY A 90 15.41 -16.92 2.98
C GLY A 90 16.43 -15.87 3.44
N GLU A 91 16.66 -15.86 4.76
CA GLU A 91 17.41 -15.00 5.69
C GLU A 91 16.60 -13.81 6.23
N GLY A 92 15.31 -14.05 6.42
CA GLY A 92 14.54 -13.39 7.49
C GLY A 92 14.69 -14.23 8.75
N THR A 93 15.71 -13.98 9.57
CA THR A 93 16.42 -14.97 10.41
C THR A 93 15.75 -15.45 11.71
N TYR A 94 15.68 -16.77 11.88
CA TYR A 94 16.37 -17.52 12.96
C TYR A 94 17.32 -18.58 12.33
N SER A 95 18.11 -18.13 11.34
CA SER A 95 19.21 -18.75 10.57
C SER A 95 18.90 -19.77 9.44
N ASP A 96 17.74 -19.81 8.80
CA ASP A 96 17.52 -19.09 7.52
C ASP A 96 16.05 -19.23 7.12
N PRO A 97 15.12 -18.51 7.76
CA PRO A 97 13.72 -18.63 7.47
C PRO A 97 13.15 -17.41 6.73
N TYR A 98 11.84 -17.49 6.49
CA TYR A 98 11.26 -17.10 5.21
C TYR A 98 10.99 -15.60 5.08
N VAL A 99 11.14 -15.07 3.87
CA VAL A 99 10.77 -13.69 3.55
C VAL A 99 9.76 -13.69 2.40
N ILE A 100 8.58 -13.14 2.67
CA ILE A 100 7.60 -12.73 1.68
C ILE A 100 7.77 -11.23 1.52
N GLU A 101 8.27 -10.76 0.39
CA GLU A 101 8.49 -9.34 0.17
C GLU A 101 8.07 -8.81 -1.19
N ASP A 102 7.70 -7.53 -1.23
CA ASP A 102 7.51 -6.74 -2.45
C ASP A 102 6.48 -7.37 -3.42
N LEU A 103 5.38 -7.87 -2.84
CA LEU A 103 4.26 -8.46 -3.56
C LEU A 103 3.04 -7.53 -3.62
N VAL A 104 2.35 -7.54 -4.76
CA VAL A 104 1.00 -7.00 -4.92
C VAL A 104 0.03 -8.18 -4.98
N ILE A 105 -0.92 -8.23 -4.04
CA ILE A 105 -1.85 -9.35 -3.87
C ILE A 105 -3.29 -8.85 -3.85
N ASP A 106 -4.07 -9.29 -4.84
CA ASP A 106 -5.52 -9.11 -4.88
C ASP A 106 -6.22 -10.33 -4.25
N GLY A 107 -7.08 -10.10 -3.27
CA GLY A 107 -7.75 -11.15 -2.52
C GLY A 107 -9.10 -11.63 -3.08
N GLY A 108 -9.54 -11.11 -4.22
CA GLY A 108 -10.73 -11.60 -4.94
C GLY A 108 -12.07 -11.37 -4.24
N GLY A 109 -12.15 -10.41 -3.32
CA GLY A 109 -13.37 -9.96 -2.66
C GLY A 109 -13.77 -10.74 -1.40
N SER A 110 -13.03 -11.78 -1.00
CA SER A 110 -13.37 -12.59 0.18
C SER A 110 -12.14 -13.11 0.94
N GLY A 111 -12.32 -13.49 2.20
CA GLY A 111 -11.26 -14.11 3.01
C GLY A 111 -10.07 -13.19 3.26
N SER A 112 -8.85 -13.76 3.25
CA SER A 112 -7.61 -13.05 3.57
C SER A 112 -6.64 -13.03 2.39
N CYS A 113 -5.91 -11.93 2.14
CA CYS A 113 -4.89 -11.91 1.08
C CYS A 113 -3.69 -12.78 1.46
N ILE A 114 -3.19 -12.60 2.68
CA ILE A 114 -2.18 -13.49 3.28
C ILE A 114 -2.78 -14.11 4.54
N TRP A 115 -2.77 -15.43 4.62
CA TRP A 115 -3.16 -16.18 5.80
C TRP A 115 -2.06 -17.15 6.19
N ILE A 116 -1.55 -17.02 7.42
CA ILE A 116 -0.63 -17.98 8.02
C ILE A 116 -1.31 -18.59 9.23
N GLU A 117 -1.31 -19.91 9.34
CA GLU A 117 -1.85 -20.61 10.50
C GLU A 117 -0.94 -21.70 11.05
N ASN A 118 -0.95 -21.84 12.38
CA ASN A 118 -0.25 -22.90 13.13
C ASN A 118 1.26 -22.94 12.88
N SER A 119 1.92 -21.77 12.84
CA SER A 119 3.34 -21.66 12.53
C SER A 119 4.14 -21.13 13.71
N SER A 120 5.21 -21.85 14.06
CA SER A 120 6.22 -21.39 15.03
C SER A 120 7.55 -21.01 14.36
N VAL A 121 7.66 -21.22 13.04
CA VAL A 121 8.82 -20.81 12.26
C VAL A 121 8.83 -19.30 12.16
N TYR A 122 10.03 -18.72 12.20
CA TYR A 122 10.18 -17.29 11.99
C TYR A 122 9.95 -16.91 10.54
N PHE A 123 9.37 -15.76 10.31
CA PHE A 123 9.24 -15.23 8.96
C PHE A 123 9.08 -13.72 8.98
N ARG A 124 9.34 -13.11 7.83
CA ARG A 124 9.06 -11.70 7.53
C ARG A 124 8.03 -11.60 6.43
N ILE A 125 7.05 -10.74 6.64
CA ILE A 125 6.19 -10.24 5.57
C ILE A 125 6.46 -8.75 5.46
N GLU A 126 6.96 -8.30 4.32
CA GLU A 126 7.35 -6.91 4.17
C GLU A 126 7.11 -6.30 2.79
N LYS A 127 6.89 -4.98 2.77
CA LYS A 127 6.71 -4.20 1.54
C LYS A 127 5.60 -4.74 0.63
N CYS A 128 4.68 -5.54 1.14
CA CYS A 128 3.58 -6.08 0.36
C CYS A 128 2.41 -5.09 0.33
N SER A 129 1.71 -5.03 -0.79
CA SER A 129 0.44 -4.31 -0.94
C SER A 129 -0.69 -5.32 -1.15
N VAL A 130 -1.62 -5.37 -0.20
CA VAL A 130 -2.76 -6.30 -0.24
C VAL A 130 -4.05 -5.53 -0.46
N SER A 131 -4.97 -6.06 -1.27
CA SER A 131 -6.22 -5.39 -1.62
C SER A 131 -7.38 -6.35 -1.86
N TYR A 132 -8.60 -5.80 -1.89
CA TYR A 132 -9.81 -6.50 -2.32
C TYR A 132 -10.05 -7.82 -1.58
N SER A 133 -10.10 -7.78 -0.25
CA SER A 133 -10.45 -8.92 0.60
C SER A 133 -11.10 -8.44 1.89
N SER A 134 -11.66 -9.37 2.68
CA SER A 134 -12.17 -9.04 4.01
C SER A 134 -11.03 -8.72 4.99
N ILE A 135 -9.89 -9.40 4.87
CA ILE A 135 -8.72 -9.27 5.75
C ILE A 135 -7.43 -9.11 4.93
N GLY A 136 -6.64 -8.07 5.19
CA GLY A 136 -5.34 -7.91 4.52
C GLY A 136 -4.39 -9.06 4.87
N ILE A 137 -3.93 -9.09 6.13
CA ILE A 137 -3.04 -10.14 6.67
C ILE A 137 -3.71 -10.81 7.88
N ARG A 138 -3.83 -12.13 7.86
CA ARG A 138 -4.36 -12.96 8.94
C ARG A 138 -3.29 -13.89 9.49
N LEU A 139 -3.10 -13.85 10.80
CA LEU A 139 -2.29 -14.80 11.56
C LEU A 139 -3.17 -15.54 12.57
N SER A 140 -3.06 -16.86 12.66
CA SER A 140 -3.83 -17.68 13.60
C SER A 140 -2.94 -18.76 14.23
N ASN A 141 -2.76 -18.72 15.55
CA ASN A 141 -1.79 -19.56 16.26
C ASN A 141 -0.37 -19.46 15.65
N VAL A 142 0.14 -18.22 15.59
CA VAL A 142 1.42 -17.91 14.96
C VAL A 142 2.36 -17.22 15.96
N ASN A 143 3.61 -17.67 15.96
CA ASN A 143 4.65 -17.12 16.81
C ASN A 143 5.91 -16.71 16.03
N ASN A 144 6.65 -15.74 16.58
CA ASN A 144 7.99 -15.34 16.13
C ASN A 144 8.04 -14.72 14.73
N SER A 145 7.12 -13.82 14.37
CA SER A 145 7.09 -13.17 13.06
C SER A 145 7.36 -11.66 13.09
N LEU A 146 7.78 -11.14 11.94
CA LEU A 146 7.91 -9.72 11.64
C LEU A 146 6.95 -9.34 10.51
N ILE A 147 5.95 -8.52 10.80
CA ILE A 147 5.03 -7.96 9.81
C ILE A 147 5.36 -6.48 9.69
N ILE A 148 6.09 -6.09 8.65
CA ILE A 148 6.66 -4.74 8.58
C ILE A 148 6.43 -4.04 7.25
N THR A 149 6.14 -2.74 7.27
CA THR A 149 6.09 -1.90 6.06
C THR A 149 5.13 -2.36 4.97
N ASN A 150 4.05 -3.06 5.32
CA ASN A 150 3.03 -3.50 4.37
C ASN A 150 1.91 -2.45 4.25
N ASN A 151 1.30 -2.37 3.07
CA ASN A 151 0.05 -1.65 2.86
C ASN A 151 -1.13 -2.64 2.92
N CYS A 152 -1.88 -2.58 4.02
CA CYS A 152 -3.03 -3.44 4.33
C CYS A 152 -4.33 -2.63 4.37
N SER A 153 -4.58 -1.80 3.35
CA SER A 153 -5.72 -0.87 3.31
C SER A 153 -6.32 -0.76 1.91
N PRO A 154 -7.66 -0.66 1.75
CA PRO A 154 -8.73 -0.83 2.76
C PRO A 154 -9.27 -2.27 2.83
N HIS A 155 -9.69 -2.70 4.02
CA HIS A 155 -10.25 -4.01 4.39
C HIS A 155 -11.20 -3.90 5.60
N TYR A 156 -11.94 -4.96 5.93
CA TYR A 156 -12.66 -4.98 7.21
C TYR A 156 -11.68 -5.13 8.38
N TYR A 157 -10.69 -6.02 8.26
CA TYR A 157 -9.51 -6.05 9.14
C TYR A 157 -8.24 -5.83 8.31
N GLY A 158 -7.43 -4.82 8.63
CA GLY A 158 -6.14 -4.65 7.96
C GLY A 158 -5.19 -5.78 8.29
N ILE A 159 -4.87 -5.92 9.58
CA ILE A 159 -4.04 -6.99 10.14
C ILE A 159 -4.81 -7.63 11.31
N TYR A 160 -4.98 -8.95 11.27
CA TYR A 160 -5.70 -9.72 12.28
C TYR A 160 -4.83 -10.83 12.87
N LEU A 161 -4.70 -10.85 14.20
CA LEU A 161 -3.98 -11.86 14.97
C LEU A 161 -4.95 -12.57 15.92
N SER A 162 -4.95 -13.91 15.91
CA SER A 162 -5.69 -14.74 16.86
C SER A 162 -4.75 -15.77 17.48
N GLU A 163 -4.69 -15.83 18.80
CA GLU A 163 -3.83 -16.80 19.53
C GLU A 163 -2.34 -16.68 19.15
N CYS A 164 -1.87 -15.47 18.85
CA CYS A 164 -0.52 -15.22 18.36
C CYS A 164 0.39 -14.68 19.46
N ASN A 165 1.66 -15.12 19.50
CA ASN A 165 2.61 -14.65 20.52
C ASN A 165 3.99 -14.26 19.97
N ASN A 166 4.66 -13.31 20.62
CA ASN A 166 6.03 -12.90 20.29
C ASN A 166 6.21 -12.42 18.84
N ASN A 167 5.24 -11.68 18.30
CA ASN A 167 5.31 -11.10 16.96
C ASN A 167 5.56 -9.59 17.03
N THR A 168 6.18 -9.04 16.00
CA THR A 168 6.40 -7.61 15.85
C THR A 168 5.68 -7.11 14.61
N ILE A 169 4.79 -6.12 14.79
CA ILE A 169 3.99 -5.52 13.74
C ILE A 169 4.35 -4.03 13.72
N SER A 170 5.10 -3.60 12.71
CA SER A 170 5.63 -2.23 12.69
C SER A 170 5.65 -1.55 11.33
N GLY A 171 5.32 -0.25 11.32
CA GLY A 171 5.38 0.58 10.11
C GLY A 171 4.42 0.16 8.99
N ASN A 172 3.37 -0.60 9.31
CA ASN A 172 2.34 -0.98 8.34
C ASN A 172 1.30 0.12 8.18
N ILE A 173 0.76 0.28 6.97
CA ILE A 173 -0.35 1.17 6.67
C ILE A 173 -1.65 0.36 6.74
N ALA A 174 -2.47 0.61 7.77
CA ALA A 174 -3.73 -0.10 8.00
C ALA A 174 -4.89 0.90 8.24
N ASN A 175 -5.00 1.89 7.35
CA ASN A 175 -5.95 3.00 7.41
C ASN A 175 -7.25 2.66 6.67
N ASN A 176 -8.34 3.36 7.01
CA ASN A 176 -9.65 3.18 6.36
C ASN A 176 -10.15 1.72 6.39
N ASN A 177 -9.76 1.00 7.44
CA ASN A 177 -10.23 -0.35 7.72
C ASN A 177 -11.34 -0.30 8.77
N GLY A 178 -12.21 -1.33 8.82
CA GLY A 178 -13.14 -1.50 9.95
C GLY A 178 -12.37 -1.61 11.27
N PHE A 179 -11.29 -2.37 11.24
CA PHE A 179 -10.25 -2.44 12.26
C PHE A 179 -8.88 -2.40 11.59
N GLY A 180 -8.01 -1.47 12.00
CA GLY A 180 -6.66 -1.36 11.44
C GLY A 180 -5.81 -2.58 11.77
N ILE A 181 -5.50 -2.75 13.06
CA ILE A 181 -4.79 -3.91 13.61
C ILE A 181 -5.65 -4.45 14.77
N TYR A 182 -5.99 -5.74 14.73
CA TYR A 182 -6.82 -6.39 15.74
C TYR A 182 -6.15 -7.65 16.28
N LEU A 183 -6.10 -7.77 17.60
CA LEU A 183 -5.50 -8.89 18.33
C LEU A 183 -6.59 -9.54 19.20
N TYR A 184 -6.70 -10.87 19.12
CA TYR A 184 -7.58 -11.71 19.93
C TYR A 184 -6.78 -12.81 20.60
N ASP A 185 -6.93 -12.97 21.92
CA ASP A 185 -6.24 -13.99 22.73
C ASP A 185 -4.72 -14.10 22.45
N SER A 186 -4.06 -12.97 22.22
CA SER A 186 -2.67 -12.88 21.74
C SER A 186 -1.78 -12.15 22.75
N ASN A 187 -0.58 -12.68 23.06
CA ASN A 187 0.30 -12.15 24.11
C ASN A 187 1.70 -11.77 23.61
N ASN A 188 2.38 -10.87 24.33
CA ASN A 188 3.79 -10.51 24.05
C ASN A 188 4.06 -10.05 22.61
N ASN A 189 3.10 -9.38 21.97
CA ASN A 189 3.28 -8.82 20.64
C ASN A 189 3.70 -7.34 20.75
N THR A 190 4.61 -6.90 19.89
CA THR A 190 5.05 -5.51 19.79
C THR A 190 4.36 -4.84 18.62
N ILE A 191 3.62 -3.75 18.88
CA ILE A 191 2.94 -2.94 17.87
C ILE A 191 3.53 -1.52 17.92
N SER A 192 4.13 -1.03 16.83
CA SER A 192 4.80 0.28 16.78
C SER A 192 4.85 0.96 15.41
#